data_AF-A0A2R3Z0E6-F1
#
_entry.id   AF-A0A2R3Z0E6-F1
#
_cell.length_a   1.000
_cell.length_b   1.000
_cell.length_c   1.000
_cell.angle_alpha   90.00
_cell.angle_beta   90.00
_cell.angle_gamma   90.00
#
_symmetry.space_group_name_H-M   'P 1'
#
loop_
_entity.id
_entity.type
_entity.pdbx_description
1 polymer ?
#
loop_
_entity_poly.entity_id
_entity_poly.type
_entity_poly.pdbx_seq_one_letter_code
_entity_poly.pdbx_strand_id
1 'polypeptide(L)'
;KLHEDWGTTPAAISNCLDVADELDIQVAIHSDTLNESGFVENTIAATKGRGICAFHTEGAGGGHAPDIIRVCGEPNVLPSSTNPTRPLTVNTLDEHLDMLMVCHHL
;
A
#
# COMPACT_ATOMS: atom_id res chain seq x y z
N LYS A 1 -1.98 -1.90 11.35
CA LYS A 1 -1.25 -1.61 10.10
C LYS A 1 -0.94 -2.94 9.45
N LEU A 2 -1.41 -3.16 8.22
CA LEU A 2 -0.95 -4.23 7.35
C LEU A 2 0.32 -3.75 6.63
N HIS A 3 1.38 -4.54 6.63
CA HIS A 3 2.68 -4.20 6.03
C HIS A 3 3.29 -5.42 5.38
N GLU A 4 3.86 -5.26 4.18
CA GLU A 4 4.32 -6.40 3.38
C GLU A 4 5.46 -7.18 4.04
N ASP A 5 6.33 -6.49 4.79
CA ASP A 5 7.39 -7.08 5.63
C ASP A 5 6.87 -8.11 6.64
N TRP A 6 5.58 -8.03 7.01
CA TRP A 6 4.89 -8.99 7.88
C TRP A 6 3.88 -9.87 7.12
N GLY A 7 3.86 -9.78 5.80
CA GLY A 7 2.94 -10.47 4.89
C GLY A 7 1.60 -9.76 4.74
N THR A 8 1.46 -8.89 3.73
CA THR A 8 0.17 -8.28 3.35
C THR A 8 -0.61 -9.18 2.38
N THR A 9 -0.90 -10.40 2.80
CA THR A 9 -1.62 -11.39 1.99
C THR A 9 -3.14 -11.15 2.00
N PRO A 10 -3.92 -11.65 1.01
CA PRO A 10 -5.38 -11.58 1.03
C PRO A 10 -6.02 -12.16 2.30
N ALA A 11 -5.43 -13.22 2.87
CA ALA A 11 -5.90 -13.81 4.12
C ALA A 11 -5.70 -12.87 5.31
N ALA A 12 -4.52 -12.24 5.41
CA ALA A 12 -4.22 -11.25 6.45
C ALA A 12 -5.11 -10.00 6.32
N ILE A 13 -5.33 -9.52 5.10
CA ILE A 13 -6.23 -8.40 4.80
C ILE A 13 -7.65 -8.72 5.26
N SER A 14 -8.21 -9.88 4.87
CA SER A 14 -9.59 -10.23 5.23
C SER A 14 -9.76 -10.31 6.75
N ASN A 15 -8.88 -11.04 7.45
CA ASN A 15 -8.96 -11.21 8.89
C ASN A 15 -8.80 -9.87 9.64
N CYS A 16 -7.85 -9.03 9.22
CA CYS A 16 -7.65 -7.73 9.85
C CYS A 16 -8.89 -6.83 9.71
N LEU A 17 -9.56 -6.87 8.56
CA LEU A 17 -10.77 -6.10 8.32
C LEU A 17 -11.99 -6.68 9.04
N ASP A 18 -12.09 -8.00 9.20
CA ASP A 18 -13.14 -8.63 10.01
C ASP A 18 -13.07 -8.11 11.47
N VAL A 19 -11.86 -8.07 12.05
CA VAL A 19 -11.63 -7.54 13.41
C VAL A 19 -11.86 -6.02 13.48
N ALA A 20 -11.50 -5.28 12.43
CA ALA A 20 -11.68 -3.83 12.39
C ALA A 20 -13.15 -3.42 12.41
N ASP A 21 -14.00 -4.14 11.68
CA ASP A 21 -15.45 -3.93 11.68
C ASP A 21 -16.08 -4.23 13.05
N GLU A 22 -15.62 -5.28 13.75
CA GLU A 22 -16.10 -5.62 15.11
C GLU A 22 -15.75 -4.57 16.16
N LEU A 23 -14.60 -3.90 16.00
CA LEU A 23 -14.05 -2.97 16.98
C LEU A 23 -14.23 -1.49 16.61
N ASP A 24 -14.81 -1.19 15.44
CA ASP A 24 -14.99 0.16 14.90
C ASP A 24 -13.67 0.96 14.85
N ILE A 25 -12.63 0.37 14.26
CA ILE A 25 -11.29 0.97 14.12
C ILE A 25 -10.83 1.03 12.66
N GLN A 26 -9.96 1.98 12.35
CA GLN A 26 -9.38 2.11 11.01
C GLN A 26 -8.22 1.14 10.79
N VAL A 27 -8.06 0.67 9.53
CA VAL A 27 -6.91 -0.14 9.09
C VAL A 27 -6.09 0.65 8.06
N ALA A 28 -4.81 0.83 8.35
CA ALA A 28 -3.84 1.32 7.37
C ALA A 28 -3.14 0.14 6.66
N ILE A 29 -2.85 0.28 5.37
CA ILE A 29 -2.18 -0.74 4.55
C ILE A 29 -0.98 -0.19 3.77
N HIS A 30 0.10 -0.97 3.77
CA HIS A 30 1.20 -0.98 2.80
C HIS A 30 1.12 -2.36 2.12
N SER A 31 0.69 -2.39 0.86
CA SER A 31 0.37 -3.62 0.12
C SER A 31 1.63 -4.34 -0.36
N ASP A 32 1.47 -5.54 -0.91
CA ASP A 32 2.53 -6.43 -1.39
C ASP A 32 3.22 -5.89 -2.66
N THR A 33 4.38 -5.24 -2.52
CA THR A 33 5.15 -4.70 -3.66
C THR A 33 5.55 -5.77 -4.65
N LEU A 34 5.90 -6.97 -4.14
CA LEU A 34 6.42 -8.08 -4.94
C LEU A 34 5.35 -8.78 -5.77
N ASN A 35 4.07 -8.48 -5.54
CA ASN A 35 2.94 -9.23 -6.07
C ASN A 35 3.04 -10.74 -5.73
N GLU A 36 3.62 -11.07 -4.57
CA GLU A 36 3.88 -12.47 -4.17
C GLU A 36 2.56 -13.24 -4.00
N SER A 37 1.57 -12.59 -3.40
CA SER A 37 0.27 -13.18 -3.07
C SER A 37 -0.85 -12.81 -4.06
N GLY A 38 -0.51 -12.11 -5.15
CA GLY A 38 -1.42 -11.62 -6.18
C GLY A 38 -1.09 -10.19 -6.62
N PHE A 39 -1.79 -9.70 -7.64
CA PHE A 39 -1.67 -8.32 -8.12
C PHE A 39 -2.64 -7.38 -7.38
N VAL A 40 -2.61 -6.08 -7.71
CA VAL A 40 -3.42 -5.05 -7.03
C VAL A 40 -4.90 -5.40 -6.98
N GLU A 41 -5.46 -6.02 -8.03
CA GLU A 41 -6.86 -6.46 -8.08
C GLU A 41 -7.19 -7.52 -7.02
N ASN A 42 -6.23 -8.37 -6.65
CA ASN A 42 -6.42 -9.38 -5.62
C ASN A 42 -6.48 -8.73 -4.24
N THR A 43 -5.64 -7.73 -3.99
CA THR A 43 -5.69 -6.92 -2.76
C THR A 43 -6.98 -6.11 -2.67
N ILE A 44 -7.41 -5.46 -3.76
CA ILE A 44 -8.71 -4.75 -3.82
C ILE A 44 -9.85 -5.73 -3.52
N ALA A 45 -9.87 -6.90 -4.15
CA ALA A 45 -10.89 -7.92 -3.90
C ALA A 45 -10.89 -8.40 -2.43
N ALA A 46 -9.71 -8.55 -1.80
CA ALA A 46 -9.59 -8.95 -0.40
C ALA A 46 -10.20 -7.93 0.59
N THR A 47 -10.28 -6.65 0.21
CA THR A 47 -10.97 -5.63 1.01
C THR A 47 -12.48 -5.90 1.12
N LYS A 48 -13.08 -6.60 0.15
CA LYS A 48 -14.53 -6.85 0.05
C LYS A 48 -15.36 -5.56 0.17
N GLY A 49 -14.84 -4.43 -0.31
CA GLY A 49 -15.50 -3.13 -0.27
C GLY A 49 -15.51 -2.45 1.11
N ARG A 50 -14.80 -2.99 2.11
CA ARG A 50 -14.69 -2.38 3.45
C ARG A 50 -13.71 -1.22 3.46
N GLY A 51 -13.92 -0.28 4.38
CA GLY A 51 -13.10 0.91 4.53
C GLY A 51 -11.64 0.58 4.83
N ILE A 52 -10.70 1.17 4.09
CA ILE A 52 -9.27 0.98 4.32
C ILE A 52 -8.47 2.24 3.98
N CYS A 53 -7.47 2.58 4.78
CA CYS A 53 -6.57 3.68 4.50
C CYS A 53 -5.29 3.18 3.81
N ALA A 54 -5.08 3.58 2.56
CA ALA A 54 -3.88 3.20 1.81
C ALA A 54 -2.77 4.25 2.03
N PHE A 55 -1.62 3.79 2.52
CA PHE A 55 -0.44 4.64 2.69
C PHE A 55 0.33 4.75 1.37
N HIS A 56 0.98 5.90 1.17
CA HIS A 56 1.86 6.20 0.02
C HIS A 56 1.34 5.63 -1.30
N THR A 57 0.09 5.97 -1.66
CA THR A 57 -0.66 5.34 -2.76
C THR A 57 -0.03 5.48 -4.13
N GLU A 58 0.95 6.36 -4.30
CA GLU A 58 1.69 6.51 -5.56
C GLU A 58 2.72 5.39 -5.78
N GLY A 59 3.22 4.75 -4.71
CA GLY A 59 3.95 3.47 -4.77
C GLY A 59 5.45 3.50 -4.46
N ALA A 60 6.15 4.63 -4.51
CA ALA A 60 7.59 4.69 -4.20
C ALA A 60 7.89 4.38 -2.73
N GLY A 61 6.95 4.66 -1.82
CA GLY A 61 7.01 4.24 -0.43
C GLY A 61 6.68 2.75 -0.21
N GLY A 62 6.32 2.02 -1.26
CA GLY A 62 5.92 0.62 -1.27
C GLY A 62 4.45 0.40 -1.65
N GLY A 63 4.18 -0.76 -2.24
CA GLY A 63 2.89 -1.19 -2.75
C GLY A 63 3.00 -1.87 -4.11
N HIS A 64 1.94 -2.58 -4.54
CA HIS A 64 1.92 -3.38 -5.77
C HIS A 64 2.60 -2.66 -6.95
N ALA A 65 3.72 -3.21 -7.41
CA ALA A 65 4.46 -2.64 -8.51
C ALA A 65 3.87 -3.11 -9.86
N PRO A 66 3.58 -2.22 -10.82
CA PRO A 66 3.74 -0.75 -10.79
C PRO A 66 2.44 0.03 -10.53
N ASP A 67 1.32 -0.65 -10.24
CA ASP A 67 -0.02 -0.08 -10.43
C ASP A 67 -0.86 0.09 -9.15
N ILE A 68 -0.23 0.10 -7.97
CA ILE A 68 -0.90 0.40 -6.69
C ILE A 68 -1.71 1.70 -6.71
N ILE A 69 -1.30 2.70 -7.51
CA ILE A 69 -2.00 3.99 -7.64
C ILE A 69 -3.47 3.85 -8.06
N ARG A 70 -3.85 2.72 -8.67
CA ARG A 70 -5.24 2.40 -9.03
C ARG A 70 -6.20 2.44 -7.84
N VAL A 71 -5.74 2.17 -6.62
CA VAL A 71 -6.59 2.19 -5.41
C VAL A 71 -7.17 3.58 -5.13
N CYS A 72 -6.61 4.65 -5.69
CA CYS A 72 -7.18 6.00 -5.59
C CYS A 72 -8.57 6.11 -6.26
N GLY A 73 -8.91 5.20 -7.16
CA GLY A 73 -10.22 5.14 -7.82
C GLY A 73 -11.27 4.32 -7.07
N GLU A 74 -10.90 3.62 -6.00
CA GLU A 74 -11.79 2.72 -5.27
C GLU A 74 -12.61 3.48 -4.22
N PRO A 75 -13.94 3.31 -4.16
CA PRO A 75 -14.82 4.11 -3.30
C PRO A 75 -14.64 3.84 -1.80
N ASN A 76 -14.12 2.67 -1.43
CA ASN A 76 -13.88 2.26 -0.05
C ASN A 76 -12.45 2.57 0.44
N VAL A 77 -11.63 3.22 -0.38
CA VAL A 77 -10.25 3.53 -0.04
C VAL A 77 -10.13 4.99 0.39
N LEU A 78 -9.43 5.23 1.49
CA LEU A 78 -8.97 6.55 1.92
C LEU A 78 -7.49 6.70 1.53
N PRO A 79 -7.19 7.26 0.35
CA PRO A 79 -5.82 7.33 -0.14
C PRO A 79 -5.02 8.44 0.55
N SER A 80 -3.75 8.18 0.81
CA SER A 80 -2.79 9.16 1.33
C SER A 80 -1.46 9.09 0.59
N SER A 81 -0.75 10.22 0.55
CA SER A 81 0.61 10.30 0.02
C SER A 81 1.58 10.61 1.14
N THR A 82 2.81 10.10 1.05
CA THR A 82 3.93 10.52 1.91
C THR A 82 4.64 11.73 1.32
N ASN A 83 5.41 12.44 2.13
CA ASN A 83 6.03 13.70 1.73
C ASN A 83 7.24 13.61 0.77
N PRO A 84 8.04 12.52 0.65
CA PRO A 84 9.28 12.61 -0.13
C PRO A 84 9.05 12.76 -1.64
N THR A 85 7.91 12.27 -2.15
CA THR A 85 7.53 12.39 -3.57
C THR A 85 6.82 13.70 -3.90
N ARG A 86 6.78 14.68 -2.97
CA ARG A 86 5.93 15.88 -3.09
C ARG A 86 6.70 17.21 -3.03
N PRO A 87 6.65 18.04 -4.10
CA PRO A 87 6.26 17.70 -5.47
C PRO A 87 7.35 16.89 -6.19
N LEU A 88 7.09 16.48 -7.43
CA LEU A 88 8.15 16.02 -8.34
C LEU A 88 9.11 17.19 -8.62
N THR A 89 10.40 16.98 -8.36
CA THR A 89 11.49 17.94 -8.62
C THR A 89 12.60 17.28 -9.43
N VAL A 90 13.60 18.06 -9.84
CA VAL A 90 14.74 17.58 -10.63
C VAL A 90 15.59 16.51 -9.92
N ASN A 91 15.54 16.45 -8.58
CA ASN A 91 16.34 15.50 -7.79
C ASN A 91 15.53 14.29 -7.31
N THR A 92 14.20 14.28 -7.47
CA THR A 92 13.33 13.30 -6.82
C THR A 92 13.67 11.87 -7.20
N LEU A 93 13.96 11.60 -8.48
CA LEU A 93 14.27 10.24 -8.94
C LEU A 93 15.62 9.75 -8.43
N ASP A 94 16.67 10.57 -8.56
CA ASP A 94 18.02 10.20 -8.13
C ASP A 94 18.09 9.99 -6.62
N GLU A 95 17.44 10.86 -5.84
CA GLU A 95 17.32 10.72 -4.39
C GLU A 95 16.57 9.43 -4.00
N HIS A 96 15.43 9.14 -4.65
CA HIS A 96 14.60 8.00 -4.27
C HIS A 96 15.21 6.66 -4.68
N LEU A 97 15.90 6.61 -5.83
CA LEU A 97 16.57 5.40 -6.26
C LEU A 97 17.68 5.02 -5.28
N ASP A 98 18.55 5.97 -4.92
CA ASP A 98 19.62 5.72 -3.95
C ASP A 98 19.07 5.36 -2.56
N MET A 99 18.06 6.12 -2.08
CA MET A 99 17.38 5.81 -0.82
C MET A 99 16.81 4.39 -0.78
N LEU A 100 16.13 3.95 -1.85
CA LEU A 100 15.56 2.61 -1.94
C LEU A 100 16.65 1.53 -1.87
N MET A 101 17.72 1.70 -2.66
CA MET A 101 18.84 0.77 -2.73
C MET A 101 19.55 0.65 -1.37
N VAL A 102 19.79 1.78 -0.69
CA VAL A 102 20.38 1.81 0.65
C VAL A 102 19.48 1.12 1.67
N CYS A 103 18.18 1.40 1.67
CA CYS A 103 17.24 0.79 2.62
C CYS A 103 17.11 -0.73 2.44
N HIS A 104 17.18 -1.23 1.20
CA HIS A 104 16.97 -2.64 0.87
C HIS A 104 18.27 -3.43 0.60
N HIS A 105 19.44 -2.81 0.75
CA HIS A 105 20.75 -3.42 0.57
C HIS A 105 20.92 -4.10 -0.81
N LEU A 106 20.52 -3.39 -1.87
CA LEU A 106 20.61 -3.83 -3.26
C LEU A 106 21.91 -3.38 -3.95
#